data_AF-A0A0U5FUD9-F1
#
_entry.id   AF-A0A0U5FUD9-F1
#
_cell.length_a   1.000
_cell.length_b   1.000
_cell.length_c   1.000
_cell.angle_alpha   90.00
_cell.angle_beta   90.00
_cell.angle_gamma   90.00
#
_symmetry.space_group_name_H-M   'P 1'
#
loop_
_entity.id
_entity.type
_entity.pdbx_description
1 polymer ?
#
loop_
_entity_poly.entity_id
_entity_poly.type
_entity_poly.pdbx_seq_one_letter_code
_entity_poly.pdbx_strand_id
1 'polypeptide(L)'
;MLAIFEMVDARPDALSFGTSQGTAHIAGVHMIMKGFPFPQTKQFNNQGELWFYFSVVLNYLQTGGSFPRELEGWSPQQIASPTNEVWAAFELMDIFVKFVRLCASLPHGQAVSGEEGVLREAVNLETELWTWRDRVPKDWSVTIKEAADMPGTFWGQYHVYQNAWAPRVLNHYYLGRLLVNELILVYIGKLEAPSPEWTEQKEQSLRVISQLATDICAGIASQGLKDNRTLLRGLIMTIYPLMIAASATGVSYTLRSWVIGKLETIGNRLGIRQALAAIPRIQLAVAHGVQPGLLPILSMQQSRVEEISSTLTGLPSSK
;
A
#
# COMPACT_ATOMS: atom_id res chain seq x y z
N MET A 1 -16.52 10.04 10.32
CA MET A 1 -17.53 10.72 9.48
C MET A 1 -16.86 11.71 8.52
N LEU A 2 -16.00 12.62 8.99
CA LEU A 2 -15.31 13.59 8.13
C LEU A 2 -14.38 12.96 7.06
N ALA A 3 -13.51 12.01 7.45
CA ALA A 3 -12.65 11.30 6.49
C ALA A 3 -13.42 10.56 5.37
N ILE A 4 -14.61 10.02 5.67
CA ILE A 4 -15.48 9.36 4.67
C ILE A 4 -16.09 10.41 3.73
N PHE A 5 -16.51 11.57 4.27
CA PHE A 5 -17.02 12.68 3.46
C PHE A 5 -15.95 13.21 2.50
N GLU A 6 -14.71 13.38 2.96
CA GLU A 6 -13.58 13.85 2.14
C GLU A 6 -13.23 12.89 0.99
N MET A 7 -13.48 11.59 1.14
CA MET A 7 -13.28 10.60 0.07
C MET A 7 -14.35 10.64 -1.01
N VAL A 8 -15.59 10.92 -0.59
CA VAL A 8 -16.70 11.19 -1.50
C VAL A 8 -16.52 12.55 -2.17
N ASP A 9 -15.90 13.51 -1.47
CA ASP A 9 -15.74 14.89 -1.96
C ASP A 9 -14.46 15.17 -2.76
N ALA A 10 -13.47 14.26 -2.67
CA ALA A 10 -12.06 14.47 -3.04
C ALA A 10 -11.83 15.44 -4.22
N ARG A 11 -11.05 16.50 -3.94
CA ARG A 11 -10.46 17.37 -4.95
C ARG A 11 -9.42 16.58 -5.78
N PRO A 12 -9.13 16.96 -7.04
CA PRO A 12 -8.25 16.20 -7.95
C PRO A 12 -6.83 15.91 -7.41
N ASP A 13 -6.35 16.75 -6.49
CA ASP A 13 -5.08 16.66 -5.77
C ASP A 13 -5.13 15.74 -4.52
N ALA A 14 -6.32 15.44 -3.98
CA ALA A 14 -6.54 14.82 -2.67
C ALA A 14 -6.66 13.28 -2.69
N LEU A 15 -5.77 12.59 -3.42
CA LEU A 15 -5.71 11.13 -3.39
C LEU A 15 -4.98 10.57 -2.15
N SER A 16 -4.48 11.46 -1.30
CA SER A 16 -3.82 11.11 -0.07
C SER A 16 -4.82 11.13 1.08
N PHE A 17 -4.67 10.18 1.99
CA PHE A 17 -5.02 10.38 3.41
C PHE A 17 -4.12 11.48 4.06
N GLY A 18 -3.40 12.26 3.26
CA GLY A 18 -2.26 13.06 3.62
C GLY A 18 -2.28 14.44 2.99
N THR A 19 -3.48 14.98 2.70
CA THR A 19 -3.67 16.42 2.83
C THR A 19 -3.46 16.80 4.30
N SER A 20 -3.25 18.08 4.61
CA SER A 20 -3.16 18.57 6.01
C SER A 20 -4.33 18.12 6.91
N GLN A 21 -5.43 17.69 6.31
CA GLN A 21 -6.66 17.25 6.97
C GLN A 21 -6.63 15.77 7.37
N GLY A 22 -6.09 14.88 6.52
CA GLY A 22 -5.97 13.46 6.83
C GLY A 22 -4.84 13.15 7.83
N THR A 23 -3.74 13.90 7.79
CA THR A 23 -2.72 13.88 8.86
C THR A 23 -3.27 14.39 10.19
N ALA A 24 -4.17 15.40 10.17
CA ALA A 24 -4.86 15.85 11.38
C ALA A 24 -5.79 14.78 11.97
N HIS A 25 -6.41 13.93 11.14
CA HIS A 25 -7.18 12.78 11.61
C HIS A 25 -6.30 11.72 12.29
N ILE A 26 -5.17 11.37 11.69
CA ILE A 26 -4.20 10.42 12.27
C ILE A 26 -3.66 10.96 13.60
N ALA A 27 -3.23 12.22 13.62
CA ALA A 27 -2.75 12.87 14.84
C ALA A 27 -3.84 12.95 15.91
N GLY A 28 -5.08 13.25 15.54
CA GLY A 28 -6.22 13.26 16.44
C GLY A 28 -6.49 11.89 17.08
N VAL A 29 -6.43 10.80 16.29
CA VAL A 29 -6.58 9.42 16.81
C VAL A 29 -5.41 9.07 17.74
N HIS A 30 -4.18 9.42 17.37
CA HIS A 30 -2.99 9.20 18.21
C HIS A 30 -3.09 9.88 19.57
N MET A 31 -3.57 11.13 19.59
CA MET A 31 -3.80 11.87 20.83
C MET A 31 -4.91 11.25 21.69
N ILE A 32 -5.96 10.68 21.09
CA ILE A 32 -6.99 9.94 21.83
C ILE A 32 -6.41 8.65 22.44
N MET A 33 -5.58 7.92 21.70
CA MET A 33 -4.92 6.70 22.18
C MET A 33 -3.98 6.98 23.35
N LYS A 34 -3.27 8.12 23.33
CA LYS A 34 -2.32 8.51 24.40
C LYS A 34 -2.95 9.27 25.56
N GLY A 35 -4.00 10.06 25.32
CA GLY A 35 -4.48 11.10 26.24
C GLY A 35 -5.65 10.71 27.14
N PHE A 36 -6.36 9.62 26.84
CA PHE A 36 -7.46 9.15 27.69
C PHE A 36 -7.05 7.87 28.43
N PRO A 37 -7.08 7.84 29.78
CA PRO A 37 -7.10 6.58 30.51
C PRO A 37 -8.42 5.90 30.18
N PHE A 38 -8.43 5.07 29.13
CA PHE A 38 -9.55 4.17 28.90
C PHE A 38 -9.71 3.32 30.17
N PRO A 39 -10.93 3.21 30.73
CA PRO A 39 -11.16 2.28 31.82
C PRO A 39 -10.60 0.92 31.38
N GLN A 40 -9.81 0.27 32.22
CA GLN A 40 -9.18 -1.04 31.93
C GLN A 40 -10.18 -2.12 31.46
N THR A 41 -11.49 -1.87 31.60
CA THR A 41 -12.60 -2.70 31.12
C THR A 41 -12.94 -2.52 29.62
N LYS A 42 -12.39 -1.52 28.93
CA LYS A 42 -12.48 -1.33 27.48
C LYS A 42 -11.08 -1.10 26.90
N GLN A 43 -10.24 -2.14 26.93
CA GLN A 43 -9.08 -2.19 26.04
C GLN A 43 -9.55 -1.88 24.61
N PHE A 44 -8.82 -1.02 23.90
CA PHE A 44 -8.95 -0.92 22.45
C PHE A 44 -8.87 -2.34 21.89
N ASN A 45 -9.79 -2.74 21.01
CA ASN A 45 -9.65 -4.03 20.35
C ASN A 45 -8.31 -4.00 19.59
N ASN A 46 -7.40 -4.94 19.89
CA ASN A 46 -6.06 -5.06 19.29
C ASN A 46 -6.08 -4.93 17.75
N GLN A 47 -7.16 -5.38 17.12
CA GLN A 47 -7.36 -5.21 15.67
C GLN A 47 -7.51 -3.75 15.24
N GLY A 48 -8.23 -2.93 16.01
CA GLY A 48 -8.43 -1.50 15.74
C GLY A 48 -7.15 -0.69 15.90
N GLU A 49 -6.32 -1.04 16.88
CA GLU A 49 -4.98 -0.48 17.05
C GLU A 49 -4.07 -0.84 15.88
N LEU A 50 -3.99 -2.12 15.51
CA LEU A 50 -3.25 -2.55 14.32
C LEU A 50 -3.71 -1.82 13.04
N TRP A 51 -5.02 -1.64 12.88
CA TRP A 51 -5.57 -0.86 11.77
C TRP A 51 -5.09 0.58 11.73
N PHE A 52 -4.98 1.23 12.88
CA PHE A 52 -4.43 2.57 12.98
C PHE A 52 -2.98 2.59 12.48
N TYR A 53 -2.13 1.68 12.97
CA TYR A 53 -0.72 1.63 12.56
C TYR A 53 -0.53 1.28 11.09
N PHE A 54 -1.31 0.35 10.53
CA PHE A 54 -1.32 0.12 9.08
C PHE A 54 -1.72 1.38 8.31
N SER A 55 -2.68 2.16 8.80
CA SER A 55 -3.07 3.42 8.18
C SER A 55 -1.96 4.47 8.22
N VAL A 56 -1.20 4.54 9.32
CA VAL A 56 0.00 5.40 9.45
C VAL A 56 1.05 5.01 8.41
N VAL A 57 1.34 3.71 8.28
CA VAL A 57 2.30 3.19 7.27
C VAL A 57 1.83 3.54 5.86
N LEU A 58 0.57 3.28 5.52
CA LEU A 58 0.05 3.57 4.19
C LEU A 58 0.08 5.07 3.88
N ASN A 59 -0.25 5.92 4.86
CA ASN A 59 -0.14 7.35 4.70
C ASN A 59 1.31 7.77 4.39
N TYR A 60 2.27 7.27 5.17
CA TYR A 60 3.69 7.52 4.91
C TYR A 60 4.10 7.08 3.50
N LEU A 61 3.73 5.86 3.07
CA LEU A 61 4.07 5.36 1.73
C LEU A 61 3.41 6.18 0.60
N GLN A 62 2.26 6.81 0.89
CA GLN A 62 1.58 7.70 -0.06
C GLN A 62 2.18 9.10 -0.15
N THR A 63 2.69 9.65 0.95
CA THR A 63 3.13 11.05 1.01
C THR A 63 4.63 11.24 1.08
N GLY A 64 5.38 10.21 1.50
CA GLY A 64 6.78 10.35 1.87
C GLY A 64 6.98 11.30 3.06
N GLY A 65 8.22 11.73 3.26
CA GLY A 65 8.63 12.66 4.31
C GLY A 65 9.42 12.00 5.44
N SER A 66 9.40 12.63 6.62
CA SER A 66 10.07 12.13 7.82
C SER A 66 9.41 10.85 8.35
N PHE A 67 10.18 10.04 9.07
CA PHE A 67 9.65 8.87 9.77
C PHE A 67 8.46 9.26 10.67
N PRO A 68 7.31 8.54 10.63
CA PRO A 68 6.14 8.89 11.42
C PRO A 68 6.41 8.77 12.93
N ARG A 69 6.12 9.83 13.68
CA ARG A 69 6.32 9.87 15.15
C ARG A 69 5.46 8.84 15.89
N GLU A 70 4.32 8.49 15.31
CA GLU A 70 3.41 7.46 15.81
C GLU A 70 4.11 6.09 15.90
N LEU A 71 5.10 5.83 15.03
CA LEU A 71 5.84 4.57 14.97
C LEU A 71 7.10 4.56 15.85
N GLU A 72 7.51 5.69 16.44
CA GLU A 72 8.72 5.76 17.29
C GLU A 72 8.61 4.92 18.56
N GLY A 73 7.38 4.75 19.09
CA GLY A 73 7.09 3.96 20.28
C GLY A 73 6.47 2.59 20.00
N TRP A 74 6.42 2.17 18.73
CA TRP A 74 5.82 0.90 18.35
C TRP A 74 6.51 -0.28 19.03
N SER A 75 5.73 -1.12 19.72
CA SER A 75 6.19 -2.40 20.28
C SER A 75 5.03 -3.40 20.36
N PRO A 76 5.18 -4.63 19.81
CA PRO A 76 4.15 -5.67 19.89
C PRO A 76 3.95 -6.21 21.31
N GLN A 77 4.85 -5.91 22.25
CA GLN A 77 4.88 -6.47 23.61
C GLN A 77 3.83 -5.87 24.56
N GLN A 78 3.09 -4.85 24.13
CA GLN A 78 2.18 -4.10 25.00
C GLN A 78 0.83 -4.80 25.24
N ILE A 79 0.60 -5.97 24.65
CA ILE A 79 -0.68 -6.69 24.73
C ILE A 79 -0.54 -7.95 25.58
N ALA A 80 -1.41 -8.07 26.58
CA ALA A 80 -1.58 -9.30 27.35
C ALA A 80 -2.32 -10.35 26.50
N SER A 81 -1.67 -11.50 26.27
CA SER A 81 -2.25 -12.71 25.66
C SER A 81 -2.94 -12.51 24.29
N PRO A 82 -2.23 -12.09 23.23
CA PRO A 82 -2.80 -11.96 21.90
C PRO A 82 -3.20 -13.32 21.30
N THR A 83 -4.25 -13.34 20.48
CA THR A 83 -4.56 -14.51 19.65
C THR A 83 -3.49 -14.69 18.56
N ASN A 84 -3.37 -15.90 18.00
CA ASN A 84 -2.41 -16.17 16.91
C ASN A 84 -2.59 -15.25 15.70
N GLU A 85 -3.84 -14.89 15.37
CA GLU A 85 -4.18 -13.95 14.29
C GLU A 85 -3.67 -12.53 14.56
N VAL A 86 -3.80 -12.08 15.80
CA VAL A 86 -3.34 -10.76 16.23
C VAL A 86 -1.80 -10.73 16.24
N TRP A 87 -1.15 -11.79 16.74
CA TRP A 87 0.30 -11.95 16.69
C TRP A 87 0.85 -11.89 15.26
N ALA A 88 0.26 -12.63 14.32
CA ALA A 88 0.69 -12.59 12.93
C ALA A 88 0.60 -11.17 12.33
N ALA A 89 -0.44 -10.40 12.68
CA ALA A 89 -0.55 -9.01 12.23
C ALA A 89 0.50 -8.09 12.87
N PHE A 90 0.88 -8.31 14.14
CA PHE A 90 1.98 -7.60 14.80
C PHE A 90 3.32 -7.86 14.13
N GLU A 91 3.63 -9.12 13.81
CA GLU A 91 4.86 -9.47 13.10
C GLU A 91 4.94 -8.79 11.72
N LEU A 92 3.82 -8.74 10.98
CA LEU A 92 3.80 -8.02 9.70
C LEU A 92 4.05 -6.52 9.88
N MET A 93 3.46 -5.93 10.92
CA MET A 93 3.62 -4.52 11.22
C MET A 93 5.06 -4.20 11.65
N ASP A 94 5.74 -5.08 12.38
CA ASP A 94 7.18 -4.95 12.67
C ASP A 94 8.01 -4.86 11.38
N ILE A 95 7.71 -5.70 10.39
CA ILE A 95 8.37 -5.67 9.08
C ILE A 95 8.09 -4.35 8.36
N PHE A 96 6.87 -3.81 8.42
CA PHE A 96 6.57 -2.49 7.84
C PHE A 96 7.25 -1.34 8.56
N VAL A 97 7.39 -1.38 9.87
CA VAL A 97 8.15 -0.34 10.58
C VAL A 97 9.60 -0.35 10.11
N LYS A 98 10.22 -1.52 9.92
CA LYS A 98 11.57 -1.63 9.34
C LYS A 98 11.60 -1.08 7.91
N PHE A 99 10.63 -1.42 7.07
CA PHE A 99 10.54 -0.91 5.70
C PHE A 99 10.39 0.62 5.66
N VAL A 100 9.52 1.20 6.49
CA VAL A 100 9.35 2.66 6.60
C VAL A 100 10.61 3.34 7.12
N ARG A 101 11.36 2.72 8.05
CA ARG A 101 12.67 3.23 8.48
C ARG A 101 13.69 3.23 7.35
N LEU A 102 13.76 2.15 6.57
CA LEU A 102 14.60 2.07 5.38
C LEU A 102 14.21 3.18 4.39
N CYS A 103 12.93 3.31 4.06
CA CYS A 103 12.44 4.37 3.18
C CYS A 103 12.77 5.78 3.69
N ALA A 104 12.67 6.03 5.00
CA ALA A 104 12.96 7.33 5.58
C ALA A 104 14.45 7.69 5.59
N SER A 105 15.34 6.71 5.46
CA SER A 105 16.78 6.95 5.37
C SER A 105 17.24 7.33 3.96
N LEU A 106 16.45 7.03 2.90
CA LEU A 106 16.82 7.26 1.51
C LEU A 106 16.92 8.74 1.07
N PRO A 107 15.99 9.65 1.47
CA PRO A 107 15.96 11.05 1.03
C PRO A 107 17.22 11.89 1.31
N HIS A 108 18.17 11.42 2.12
CA HIS A 108 19.29 12.23 2.60
C HIS A 108 20.60 12.03 1.82
N GLY A 109 20.60 11.26 0.72
CA GLY A 109 21.81 11.04 -0.09
C GLY A 109 22.98 10.40 0.69
N GLN A 110 22.70 9.88 1.88
CA GLN A 110 23.62 9.19 2.78
C GLN A 110 22.94 7.90 3.25
N ALA A 111 22.55 7.04 2.31
CA ALA A 111 22.51 5.64 2.69
C ALA A 111 23.92 5.32 3.18
N VAL A 112 24.09 5.16 4.50
CA VAL A 112 25.40 4.97 5.15
C VAL A 112 26.18 3.81 4.51
N SER A 113 25.45 2.90 3.86
CA SER A 113 25.90 1.66 3.23
C SER A 113 25.85 1.67 1.68
N GLY A 114 25.52 2.78 1.02
CA GLY A 114 25.43 2.88 -0.46
C GLY A 114 24.26 2.10 -1.09
N GLU A 115 24.19 2.04 -2.42
CA GLU A 115 23.12 1.37 -3.18
C GLU A 115 23.03 -0.12 -2.84
N GLU A 116 24.17 -0.82 -2.78
CA GLU A 116 24.21 -2.24 -2.42
C GLU A 116 23.76 -2.48 -0.98
N GLY A 117 24.03 -1.54 -0.07
CA GLY A 117 23.54 -1.59 1.30
C GLY A 117 22.01 -1.56 1.37
N VAL A 118 21.41 -0.62 0.63
CA VAL A 118 19.94 -0.53 0.51
C VAL A 118 19.36 -1.81 -0.11
N LEU A 119 20.03 -2.37 -1.13
CA LEU A 119 19.60 -3.64 -1.74
C LEU A 119 19.61 -4.79 -0.76
N ARG A 120 20.68 -4.95 0.02
CA ARG A 120 20.76 -6.01 1.04
C ARG A 120 19.67 -5.87 2.09
N GLU A 121 19.42 -4.65 2.57
CA GLU A 121 18.33 -4.40 3.52
C GLU A 121 16.95 -4.71 2.92
N ALA A 122 16.70 -4.32 1.66
CA ALA A 122 15.46 -4.62 0.97
C ALA A 122 15.26 -6.12 0.72
N VAL A 123 16.31 -6.87 0.34
CA VAL A 123 16.26 -8.33 0.17
C VAL A 123 16.04 -9.04 1.50
N ASN A 124 16.62 -8.54 2.60
CA ASN A 124 16.33 -9.05 3.93
C ASN A 124 14.85 -8.86 4.28
N LEU A 125 14.27 -7.69 4.00
CA LEU A 125 12.83 -7.45 4.20
C LEU A 125 11.96 -8.38 3.35
N GLU A 126 12.34 -8.63 2.08
CA GLU A 126 11.64 -9.61 1.22
C GLU A 126 11.68 -11.02 1.82
N THR A 127 12.83 -11.42 2.37
CA THR A 127 12.97 -12.71 3.05
C THR A 127 12.12 -12.79 4.31
N GLU A 128 12.07 -11.73 5.10
CA GLU A 128 11.20 -11.64 6.28
C GLU A 128 9.71 -11.75 5.89
N LEU A 129 9.28 -11.06 4.84
CA LEU A 129 7.91 -11.12 4.31
C LEU A 129 7.56 -12.51 3.79
N TRP A 130 8.47 -13.14 3.04
CA TRP A 130 8.28 -14.51 2.57
C TRP A 130 8.13 -15.49 3.74
N THR A 131 9.04 -15.43 4.71
CA THR A 131 9.03 -16.30 5.89
C THR A 131 7.81 -16.03 6.79
N TRP A 132 7.35 -14.79 6.87
CA TRP A 132 6.12 -14.44 7.59
C TRP A 132 4.90 -15.13 6.97
N ARG A 133 4.81 -15.18 5.63
CA ARG A 133 3.69 -15.81 4.93
C ARG A 133 3.55 -17.29 5.27
N ASP A 134 4.65 -17.99 5.50
CA ASP A 134 4.63 -19.42 5.87
C ASP A 134 4.19 -19.68 7.32
N ARG A 135 4.19 -18.65 8.17
CA ARG A 135 3.89 -18.75 9.61
C ARG A 135 2.49 -18.26 9.98
N VAL A 136 1.74 -17.69 9.04
CA VAL A 136 0.39 -17.19 9.32
C VAL A 136 -0.58 -18.33 9.68
N PRO A 137 -1.67 -18.05 10.42
CA PRO A 137 -2.70 -19.03 10.74
C PRO A 137 -3.25 -19.75 9.50
N LYS A 138 -3.52 -21.05 9.61
CA LYS A 138 -3.98 -21.89 8.47
C LYS A 138 -5.32 -21.45 7.88
N ASP A 139 -6.19 -20.84 8.68
CA ASP A 139 -7.47 -20.26 8.28
C ASP A 139 -7.31 -18.95 7.46
N TRP A 140 -6.08 -18.43 7.35
CA TRP A 140 -5.71 -17.36 6.41
C TRP A 140 -5.29 -17.90 5.04
N SER A 141 -5.46 -19.20 4.81
CA SER A 141 -5.32 -19.78 3.48
C SER A 141 -6.32 -19.13 2.51
N VAL A 142 -5.81 -18.83 1.32
CA VAL A 142 -6.60 -18.22 0.25
C VAL A 142 -6.98 -19.32 -0.72
N THR A 143 -8.28 -19.55 -0.89
CA THR A 143 -8.76 -20.42 -1.96
C THR A 143 -9.01 -19.56 -3.19
N ILE A 144 -8.24 -19.78 -4.25
CA ILE A 144 -8.50 -19.15 -5.55
C ILE A 144 -9.66 -19.92 -6.19
N LYS A 145 -10.72 -19.21 -6.55
CA LYS A 145 -11.86 -19.77 -7.28
C LYS A 145 -11.95 -19.13 -8.66
N GLU A 146 -12.39 -19.94 -9.62
CA GLU A 146 -12.64 -19.53 -10.99
C GLU A 146 -14.15 -19.49 -11.26
N ALA A 147 -14.60 -18.44 -11.93
CA ALA A 147 -15.96 -18.19 -12.36
C ALA A 147 -15.90 -17.35 -13.64
N ALA A 148 -15.75 -18.03 -14.78
CA ALA A 148 -15.56 -17.44 -16.11
C ALA A 148 -16.63 -16.38 -16.48
N ASP A 149 -17.82 -16.45 -15.88
CA ASP A 149 -18.98 -15.66 -16.26
C ASP A 149 -19.53 -14.75 -15.15
N MET A 150 -18.79 -14.56 -14.05
CA MET A 150 -19.27 -13.76 -12.92
C MET A 150 -18.78 -12.30 -13.01
N PRO A 151 -19.69 -11.30 -13.16
CA PRO A 151 -19.32 -9.90 -13.09
C PRO A 151 -18.70 -9.57 -11.74
N GLY A 152 -17.51 -8.98 -11.74
CA GLY A 152 -16.81 -8.64 -10.50
C GLY A 152 -15.46 -9.33 -10.34
N THR A 153 -15.22 -10.45 -11.02
CA THR A 153 -13.97 -11.23 -10.96
C THR A 153 -12.79 -10.56 -11.69
N PHE A 154 -11.58 -10.99 -11.37
CA PHE A 154 -10.34 -10.67 -12.09
C PHE A 154 -10.02 -11.81 -13.06
N TRP A 155 -10.39 -11.68 -14.33
CA TRP A 155 -10.26 -12.74 -15.36
C TRP A 155 -10.90 -14.08 -14.94
N GLY A 156 -12.09 -14.01 -14.37
CA GLY A 156 -12.76 -15.18 -13.81
C GLY A 156 -12.21 -15.62 -12.46
N GLN A 157 -11.06 -15.11 -12.00
CA GLN A 157 -10.50 -15.46 -10.70
C GLN A 157 -10.95 -14.52 -9.57
N TYR A 158 -11.16 -15.09 -8.40
CA TYR A 158 -11.37 -14.35 -7.16
C TYR A 158 -10.91 -15.14 -5.94
N HIS A 159 -10.50 -14.43 -4.90
CA HIS A 159 -10.08 -15.04 -3.65
C HIS A 159 -11.26 -15.38 -2.74
N VAL A 160 -11.22 -16.52 -2.06
CA VAL A 160 -12.15 -16.84 -0.98
C VAL A 160 -11.35 -17.01 0.30
N TYR A 161 -11.68 -16.17 1.28
CA TYR A 161 -11.11 -16.19 2.61
C TYR A 161 -12.11 -16.87 3.56
N GLN A 162 -11.61 -17.74 4.44
CA GLN A 162 -12.40 -18.38 5.50
C GLN A 162 -12.63 -17.42 6.67
N ASN A 163 -11.71 -16.48 6.85
CA ASN A 163 -11.70 -15.50 7.93
C ASN A 163 -11.90 -14.08 7.35
N ALA A 164 -12.78 -13.27 7.96
CA ALA A 164 -13.06 -11.89 7.52
C ALA A 164 -11.94 -10.89 7.89
N TRP A 165 -11.07 -11.27 8.83
CA TRP A 165 -9.88 -10.54 9.24
C TRP A 165 -8.69 -10.79 8.30
N ALA A 166 -8.45 -12.04 7.92
CA ALA A 166 -7.36 -12.45 7.04
C ALA A 166 -7.17 -11.58 5.78
N PRO A 167 -8.19 -11.29 4.95
CA PRO A 167 -7.98 -10.47 3.74
C PRO A 167 -7.48 -9.06 4.05
N ARG A 168 -7.80 -8.52 5.23
CA ARG A 168 -7.39 -7.18 5.63
C ARG A 168 -5.89 -7.15 5.83
N VAL A 169 -5.34 -8.11 6.58
CA VAL A 169 -3.89 -8.20 6.83
C VAL A 169 -3.15 -8.62 5.56
N LEU A 170 -3.68 -9.62 4.84
CA LEU A 170 -3.05 -10.13 3.61
C LEU A 170 -2.98 -9.09 2.49
N ASN A 171 -3.97 -8.21 2.36
CA ASN A 171 -3.89 -7.12 1.38
C ASN A 171 -2.73 -6.15 1.68
N HIS A 172 -2.44 -5.87 2.96
CA HIS A 172 -1.28 -5.06 3.30
C HIS A 172 0.01 -5.82 3.02
N TYR A 173 0.07 -7.12 3.36
CA TYR A 173 1.19 -7.98 3.01
C TYR A 173 1.50 -7.95 1.50
N TYR A 174 0.50 -8.13 0.64
CA TYR A 174 0.69 -8.10 -0.81
C TYR A 174 1.22 -6.76 -1.29
N LEU A 175 0.63 -5.66 -0.79
CA LEU A 175 1.08 -4.30 -1.13
C LEU A 175 2.52 -4.05 -0.69
N GLY A 176 2.84 -4.33 0.57
CA GLY A 176 4.16 -4.06 1.12
C GLY A 176 5.25 -4.89 0.46
N ARG A 177 4.98 -6.18 0.20
CA ARG A 177 5.90 -7.05 -0.55
C ARG A 177 6.10 -6.58 -1.99
N LEU A 178 5.05 -6.08 -2.64
CA LEU A 178 5.15 -5.49 -3.97
C LEU A 178 6.07 -4.25 -3.91
N LEU A 179 5.86 -3.34 -2.96
CA LEU A 179 6.67 -2.13 -2.81
C LEU A 179 8.14 -2.41 -2.46
N VAL A 180 8.41 -3.43 -1.64
CA VAL A 180 9.80 -3.86 -1.36
C VAL A 180 10.48 -4.36 -2.63
N ASN A 181 9.79 -5.15 -3.45
CA ASN A 181 10.36 -5.61 -4.72
C ASN A 181 10.53 -4.48 -5.75
N GLU A 182 9.64 -3.48 -5.77
CA GLU A 182 9.86 -2.26 -6.56
C GLU A 182 11.10 -1.51 -6.08
N LEU A 183 11.35 -1.44 -4.77
CA LEU A 183 12.53 -0.77 -4.22
C LEU A 183 13.81 -1.51 -4.65
N ILE A 184 13.79 -2.84 -4.62
CA ILE A 184 14.87 -3.69 -5.14
C ILE A 184 15.14 -3.37 -6.61
N LEU A 185 14.11 -3.34 -7.46
CA LEU A 185 14.27 -3.02 -8.89
C LEU A 185 14.85 -1.61 -9.12
N VAL A 186 14.36 -0.62 -8.37
CA VAL A 186 14.86 0.76 -8.44
C VAL A 186 16.35 0.80 -8.14
N TYR A 187 16.80 0.15 -7.07
CA TYR A 187 18.20 0.21 -6.66
C TYR A 187 19.13 -0.66 -7.51
N ILE A 188 18.65 -1.80 -8.04
CA ILE A 188 19.42 -2.55 -9.06
C ILE A 188 19.62 -1.67 -10.30
N GLY A 189 18.61 -0.90 -10.69
CA GLY A 189 18.70 0.05 -11.80
C GLY A 189 19.67 1.22 -11.59
N LYS A 190 20.12 1.46 -10.35
CA LYS A 190 21.14 2.47 -10.02
C LYS A 190 22.57 1.93 -10.07
N LEU A 191 22.77 0.62 -10.11
CA LEU A 191 24.10 0.01 -10.20
C LEU A 191 24.66 0.19 -11.62
N GLU A 192 25.92 0.64 -11.73
CA GLU A 192 26.60 0.78 -13.04
C GLU A 192 26.82 -0.59 -13.71
N ALA A 193 27.19 -1.61 -12.93
CA ALA A 193 27.45 -2.97 -13.39
C ALA A 193 26.88 -3.98 -12.38
N PRO A 194 25.60 -4.40 -12.51
CA PRO A 194 25.00 -5.40 -11.63
C PRO A 194 25.75 -6.73 -11.72
N SER A 195 26.04 -7.35 -10.57
CA SER A 195 26.55 -8.71 -10.51
C SER A 195 25.54 -9.72 -11.08
N PRO A 196 25.98 -10.96 -11.40
CA PRO A 196 25.04 -12.01 -11.80
C PRO A 196 23.94 -12.27 -10.75
N GLU A 197 24.29 -12.18 -9.47
CA GLU A 197 23.34 -12.28 -8.34
C GLU A 197 22.27 -11.19 -8.41
N TRP A 198 22.65 -9.93 -8.65
CA TRP A 198 21.68 -8.83 -8.79
C TRP A 198 20.85 -8.95 -10.06
N THR A 199 21.38 -9.57 -11.11
CA THR A 199 20.62 -9.86 -12.33
C THR A 199 19.55 -10.92 -12.09
N GLU A 200 19.88 -12.01 -11.38
CA GLU A 200 18.92 -13.03 -10.97
C GLU A 200 17.86 -12.46 -10.02
N GLN A 201 18.28 -11.65 -9.04
CA GLN A 201 17.39 -10.97 -8.12
C GLN A 201 16.39 -10.05 -8.85
N LYS A 202 16.83 -9.36 -9.91
CA LYS A 202 15.95 -8.53 -10.76
C LYS A 202 14.84 -9.36 -11.41
N GLU A 203 15.20 -10.50 -12.01
CA GLU A 203 14.21 -11.39 -12.63
C GLU A 203 13.22 -11.94 -11.61
N GLN A 204 13.72 -12.31 -10.43
CA GLN A 204 12.89 -12.79 -9.33
C GLN A 204 11.91 -11.70 -8.85
N SER A 205 12.39 -10.47 -8.63
CA SER A 205 11.53 -9.36 -8.23
C SER A 205 10.43 -9.05 -9.25
N LEU A 206 10.73 -9.11 -10.56
CA LEU A 206 9.71 -8.93 -11.61
C LEU A 206 8.61 -10.01 -11.58
N ARG A 207 8.99 -11.29 -11.35
CA ARG A 207 8.03 -12.39 -11.20
C ARG A 207 7.15 -12.19 -9.97
N VAL A 208 7.76 -11.83 -8.84
CA VAL A 208 7.05 -11.57 -7.58
C VAL A 208 6.08 -10.38 -7.74
N ILE A 209 6.50 -9.27 -8.34
CA ILE A 209 5.63 -8.11 -8.61
C ILE A 209 4.43 -8.51 -9.46
N SER A 210 4.66 -9.25 -10.55
CA SER A 210 3.58 -9.68 -11.46
C SER A 210 2.56 -10.57 -10.75
N GLN A 211 3.04 -11.50 -9.90
CA GLN A 211 2.17 -12.35 -9.08
C GLN A 211 1.37 -11.52 -8.06
N LEU A 212 2.03 -10.63 -7.32
CA LEU A 212 1.39 -9.82 -6.30
C LEU A 212 0.36 -8.84 -6.87
N ALA A 213 0.63 -8.26 -8.04
CA ALA A 213 -0.35 -7.42 -8.73
C ALA A 213 -1.63 -8.21 -9.08
N THR A 214 -1.48 -9.47 -9.50
CA THR A 214 -2.59 -10.39 -9.75
C THR A 214 -3.34 -10.72 -8.46
N ASP A 215 -2.61 -11.05 -7.38
CA ASP A 215 -3.19 -11.38 -6.08
C ASP A 215 -3.99 -10.21 -5.48
N ILE A 216 -3.50 -8.98 -5.64
CA ILE A 216 -4.21 -7.76 -5.24
C ILE A 216 -5.52 -7.63 -6.02
N CYS A 217 -5.48 -7.82 -7.34
CA CYS A 217 -6.67 -7.70 -8.17
C CYS A 217 -7.72 -8.77 -7.86
N ALA A 218 -7.31 -10.04 -7.76
CA ALA A 218 -8.19 -11.16 -7.40
C ALA A 218 -8.71 -11.06 -5.94
N GLY A 219 -7.87 -10.55 -5.02
CA GLY A 219 -8.24 -10.24 -3.65
C GLY A 219 -9.32 -9.15 -3.55
N ILE A 220 -9.18 -8.07 -4.30
CA ILE A 220 -10.14 -6.96 -4.30
C ILE A 220 -11.43 -7.34 -5.04
N ALA A 221 -11.32 -8.07 -6.16
CA ALA A 221 -12.46 -8.64 -6.88
C ALA A 221 -13.41 -9.42 -5.95
N SER A 222 -12.84 -10.22 -5.05
CA SER A 222 -13.61 -11.02 -4.09
C SER A 222 -14.46 -10.21 -3.10
N GLN A 223 -14.00 -9.02 -2.73
CA GLN A 223 -14.66 -8.18 -1.74
C GLN A 223 -15.90 -7.50 -2.32
N GLY A 224 -15.91 -7.28 -3.64
CA GLY A 224 -17.06 -6.72 -4.36
C GLY A 224 -18.20 -7.70 -4.63
N LEU A 225 -17.97 -9.01 -4.44
CA LEU A 225 -18.97 -10.05 -4.74
C LEU A 225 -19.96 -10.31 -3.60
N LYS A 226 -19.62 -9.99 -2.34
CA LYS A 226 -20.40 -10.45 -1.17
C LYS A 226 -21.40 -9.43 -0.60
N ASP A 227 -21.18 -8.11 -0.70
CA ASP A 227 -22.17 -7.04 -0.42
C ASP A 227 -21.53 -5.65 -0.68
N ASN A 228 -22.30 -4.69 -1.22
CA ASN A 228 -21.92 -3.26 -1.34
C ASN A 228 -21.61 -2.61 0.02
N ARG A 229 -22.10 -3.16 1.13
CA ARG A 229 -21.82 -2.66 2.49
C ARG A 229 -20.43 -3.05 3.00
N THR A 230 -19.92 -4.22 2.60
CA THR A 230 -18.55 -4.67 2.92
C THR A 230 -17.50 -3.86 2.17
N LEU A 231 -17.83 -3.43 0.95
CA LEU A 231 -17.05 -2.51 0.12
C LEU A 231 -16.73 -1.22 0.92
N LEU A 232 -17.71 -0.55 1.54
CA LEU A 232 -17.50 0.69 2.30
C LEU A 232 -16.56 0.56 3.54
N ARG A 233 -16.44 -0.63 4.15
CA ARG A 233 -15.58 -0.84 5.33
C ARG A 233 -14.08 -1.00 5.01
N GLY A 234 -13.73 -1.22 3.75
CA GLY A 234 -12.34 -1.42 3.30
C GLY A 234 -11.95 -0.66 2.04
N LEU A 235 -12.89 0.02 1.35
CA LEU A 235 -12.65 0.61 0.03
C LEU A 235 -11.49 1.62 -0.01
N ILE A 236 -11.38 2.38 1.07
CA ILE A 236 -10.31 3.35 1.32
C ILE A 236 -8.94 2.71 1.13
N MET A 237 -8.80 1.49 1.64
CA MET A 237 -7.57 0.72 1.61
C MET A 237 -7.42 -0.11 0.34
N THR A 238 -8.35 -0.02 -0.63
CA THR A 238 -8.28 -0.77 -1.90
C THR A 238 -7.83 0.08 -3.09
N ILE A 239 -8.12 1.40 -3.07
CA ILE A 239 -7.74 2.30 -4.18
C ILE A 239 -6.23 2.35 -4.33
N TYR A 240 -5.49 2.53 -3.22
CA TYR A 240 -4.04 2.62 -3.26
C TYR A 240 -3.38 1.30 -3.72
N PRO A 241 -3.70 0.10 -3.17
CA PRO A 241 -3.19 -1.14 -3.73
C PRO A 241 -3.49 -1.36 -5.21
N LEU A 242 -4.70 -1.02 -5.68
CA LEU A 242 -5.04 -1.11 -7.11
C LEU A 242 -4.15 -0.19 -7.94
N MET A 243 -4.00 1.06 -7.53
CA MET A 243 -3.14 2.03 -8.20
C MET A 243 -1.70 1.53 -8.28
N ILE A 244 -1.15 1.01 -7.19
CA ILE A 244 0.19 0.44 -7.15
C ILE A 244 0.30 -0.79 -8.06
N ALA A 245 -0.63 -1.75 -7.98
CA ALA A 245 -0.63 -2.94 -8.83
C ALA A 245 -0.66 -2.61 -10.33
N ALA A 246 -1.45 -1.61 -10.74
CA ALA A 246 -1.57 -1.19 -12.14
C ALA A 246 -0.35 -0.41 -12.66
N SER A 247 0.41 0.20 -11.75
CA SER A 247 1.58 1.03 -12.05
C SER A 247 2.91 0.29 -11.89
N ALA A 248 2.87 -0.91 -11.33
CA ALA A 248 4.05 -1.70 -11.01
C ALA A 248 4.86 -2.09 -12.26
N THR A 249 6.16 -2.20 -12.10
CA THR A 249 7.14 -2.55 -13.14
C THR A 249 6.81 -3.91 -13.75
N GLY A 250 6.75 -3.98 -15.08
CA GLY A 250 6.56 -5.24 -15.82
C GLY A 250 5.11 -5.74 -15.89
N VAL A 251 4.15 -5.04 -15.28
CA VAL A 251 2.74 -5.45 -15.32
C VAL A 251 2.11 -5.24 -16.70
N SER A 252 1.31 -6.23 -17.11
CA SER A 252 0.67 -6.28 -18.43
C SER A 252 -0.35 -5.15 -18.64
N TYR A 253 -0.53 -4.76 -19.91
CA TYR A 253 -1.58 -3.83 -20.31
C TYR A 253 -2.98 -4.33 -19.90
N THR A 254 -3.22 -5.64 -19.98
CA THR A 254 -4.52 -6.25 -19.65
C THR A 254 -4.87 -6.10 -18.17
N LEU A 255 -3.91 -6.32 -17.26
CA LEU A 255 -4.13 -6.16 -15.81
C LEU A 255 -4.41 -4.68 -15.51
N ARG A 256 -3.60 -3.79 -16.06
CA ARG A 256 -3.76 -2.33 -15.91
C ARG A 256 -5.12 -1.84 -16.40
N SER A 257 -5.55 -2.29 -17.58
CA SER A 257 -6.85 -1.93 -18.15
C SER A 257 -8.00 -2.39 -17.26
N TRP A 258 -7.91 -3.61 -16.71
CA TRP A 258 -8.91 -4.09 -15.76
C TRP A 258 -8.97 -3.22 -14.50
N VAL A 259 -7.82 -2.84 -13.94
CA VAL A 259 -7.77 -1.98 -12.74
C VAL A 259 -8.39 -0.62 -13.02
N ILE A 260 -8.08 0.01 -14.16
CA ILE A 260 -8.68 1.29 -14.55
C ILE A 260 -10.20 1.16 -14.62
N GLY A 261 -10.73 0.12 -15.29
CA GLY A 261 -12.17 -0.11 -15.35
C GLY A 261 -12.82 -0.36 -13.99
N LYS A 262 -12.09 -1.00 -13.04
CA LYS A 262 -12.55 -1.14 -11.66
C LYS A 262 -12.58 0.17 -10.90
N LEU A 263 -11.56 1.01 -11.04
CA LEU A 263 -11.51 2.34 -10.43
C LEU A 263 -12.61 3.25 -10.98
N GLU A 264 -12.90 3.19 -12.29
CA GLU A 264 -14.04 3.86 -12.91
C GLU A 264 -15.37 3.36 -12.34
N THR A 265 -15.52 2.05 -12.18
CA THR A 265 -16.72 1.45 -11.58
C THR A 265 -16.91 1.95 -10.14
N ILE A 266 -15.84 1.94 -9.33
CA ILE A 266 -15.87 2.45 -7.96
C ILE A 266 -16.24 3.94 -7.95
N GLY A 267 -15.58 4.75 -8.77
CA GLY A 267 -15.81 6.19 -8.82
C GLY A 267 -17.21 6.56 -9.27
N ASN A 268 -17.66 5.99 -10.39
CA ASN A 268 -18.92 6.35 -11.02
C ASN A 268 -20.13 5.71 -10.35
N ARG A 269 -20.03 4.46 -9.87
CA ARG A 269 -21.18 3.77 -9.25
C ARG A 269 -21.29 4.01 -7.75
N LEU A 270 -20.16 4.17 -7.04
CA LEU A 270 -20.17 4.36 -5.58
C LEU A 270 -19.93 5.83 -5.18
N GLY A 271 -19.67 6.72 -6.13
CA GLY A 271 -19.47 8.16 -5.87
C GLY A 271 -18.12 8.49 -5.21
N ILE A 272 -17.12 7.61 -5.35
CA ILE A 272 -15.83 7.76 -4.66
C ILE A 272 -14.82 8.40 -5.60
N ARG A 273 -14.76 9.73 -5.55
CA ARG A 273 -13.93 10.55 -6.46
C ARG A 273 -12.44 10.21 -6.41
N GLN A 274 -11.93 9.76 -5.26
CA GLN A 274 -10.54 9.30 -5.14
C GLN A 274 -10.17 8.18 -6.12
N ALA A 275 -11.12 7.29 -6.46
CA ALA A 275 -10.86 6.23 -7.41
C ALA A 275 -10.64 6.78 -8.83
N LEU A 276 -11.41 7.82 -9.21
CA LEU A 276 -11.21 8.51 -10.50
C LEU A 276 -9.89 9.28 -10.52
N ALA A 277 -9.51 9.91 -9.41
CA ALA A 277 -8.24 10.64 -9.28
C ALA A 277 -6.99 9.72 -9.34
N ALA A 278 -7.14 8.41 -9.12
CA ALA A 278 -6.07 7.42 -9.25
C ALA A 278 -5.71 7.09 -10.71
N ILE A 279 -6.69 7.13 -11.61
CA ILE A 279 -6.51 6.78 -13.03
C ILE A 279 -5.42 7.63 -13.72
N PRO A 280 -5.46 8.98 -13.67
CA PRO A 280 -4.42 9.78 -14.31
C PRO A 280 -3.03 9.55 -13.70
N ARG A 281 -2.94 9.19 -12.42
CA ARG A 281 -1.66 8.85 -11.77
C ARG A 281 -1.08 7.54 -12.29
N ILE A 282 -1.92 6.53 -12.53
CA ILE A 282 -1.50 5.28 -13.18
C ILE A 282 -0.96 5.57 -14.59
N GLN A 283 -1.68 6.38 -15.36
CA GLN A 283 -1.29 6.73 -16.73
C GLN A 283 0.06 7.47 -16.76
N LEU A 284 0.24 8.43 -15.85
CA LEU A 284 1.49 9.17 -15.71
C LEU A 284 2.66 8.28 -15.29
N ALA A 285 2.45 7.42 -14.29
CA ALA A 285 3.45 6.45 -13.84
C ALA A 285 3.97 5.59 -14.99
N VAL A 286 3.06 5.08 -15.82
CA VAL A 286 3.38 4.27 -17.00
C VAL A 286 4.12 5.08 -18.06
N ALA A 287 3.68 6.30 -18.34
CA ALA A 287 4.28 7.15 -19.36
C ALA A 287 5.74 7.53 -19.05
N HIS A 288 6.07 7.69 -17.76
CA HIS A 288 7.39 8.13 -17.32
C HIS A 288 8.26 7.00 -16.73
N GLY A 289 7.76 5.76 -16.69
CA GLY A 289 8.45 4.65 -16.02
C GLY A 289 8.69 4.90 -14.54
N VAL A 290 7.81 5.68 -13.91
CA VAL A 290 7.91 6.11 -12.51
C VAL A 290 7.07 5.18 -11.65
N GLN A 291 7.65 4.70 -10.55
CA GLN A 291 6.93 3.91 -9.55
C GLN A 291 6.18 4.81 -8.56
N PRO A 292 4.84 4.99 -8.67
CA PRO A 292 4.13 6.01 -7.91
C PRO A 292 4.06 5.68 -6.41
N GLY A 293 4.24 4.42 -6.02
CA GLY A 293 4.29 4.03 -4.60
C GLY A 293 5.61 4.39 -3.91
N LEU A 294 6.70 4.52 -4.67
CA LEU A 294 8.00 4.90 -4.15
C LEU A 294 8.37 6.33 -4.52
N LEU A 295 7.67 6.94 -5.49
CA LEU A 295 7.92 8.32 -5.92
C LEU A 295 7.94 9.29 -4.73
N PRO A 296 6.95 9.35 -3.83
CA PRO A 296 6.98 10.30 -2.70
C PRO A 296 8.18 10.10 -1.76
N ILE A 297 8.70 8.87 -1.69
CA ILE A 297 9.83 8.48 -0.85
C ILE A 297 11.15 8.86 -1.54
N LEU A 298 11.25 8.64 -2.86
CA LEU A 298 12.48 8.81 -3.63
C LEU A 298 12.60 10.22 -4.24
N SER A 299 11.49 10.93 -4.43
CA SER A 299 11.44 12.22 -5.13
C SER A 299 11.87 13.42 -4.29
N MET A 300 12.23 13.22 -3.03
CA MET A 300 13.00 14.23 -2.28
C MET A 300 14.44 14.39 -2.80
N GLN A 301 14.84 13.62 -3.83
CA GLN A 301 16.13 13.78 -4.51
C GLN A 301 16.10 14.41 -5.91
N GLN A 302 14.99 14.94 -6.43
CA GLN A 302 15.09 15.69 -7.70
C GLN A 302 13.99 16.72 -7.91
N SER A 303 14.44 17.94 -8.21
CA SER A 303 13.75 19.17 -8.63
C SER A 303 12.84 19.05 -9.87
N ARG A 304 12.35 17.86 -10.18
CA ARG A 304 11.52 17.55 -11.36
C ARG A 304 10.03 17.34 -11.04
N VAL A 305 9.65 17.21 -9.76
CA VAL A 305 8.24 17.00 -9.36
C VAL A 305 7.41 18.28 -9.41
N GLU A 306 8.01 19.45 -9.19
CA GLU A 306 7.31 20.74 -9.33
C GLU A 306 6.91 21.04 -10.78
N GLU A 307 7.66 20.53 -11.76
CA GLU A 307 7.37 20.66 -13.19
C GLU A 307 6.18 19.79 -13.63
N ILE A 308 5.99 18.63 -12.98
CA ILE A 308 4.85 17.74 -13.22
C ILE A 308 3.58 18.30 -12.57
N SER A 309 3.70 18.96 -11.42
CA SER A 309 2.57 19.60 -10.72
C SER A 309 2.09 20.88 -11.42
N SER A 310 2.99 21.66 -12.04
CA SER A 310 2.62 22.85 -12.82
C SER A 310 1.92 22.52 -14.15
N THR A 311 2.21 21.35 -14.73
CA THR A 311 1.53 20.87 -15.94
C THR A 311 0.08 20.46 -15.66
N LEU A 312 -0.26 20.13 -14.41
CA LEU A 312 -1.60 19.73 -13.99
C LEU A 312 -2.57 20.90 -13.75
N THR A 313 -2.07 22.14 -13.61
CA THR A 313 -2.90 23.34 -13.32
C THR A 313 -3.14 24.24 -14.53
N GLY A 314 -2.63 23.88 -15.72
CA GLY A 314 -2.73 24.66 -16.96
C GLY A 314 -4.11 24.65 -17.63
N LEU A 315 -5.12 25.25 -16.99
CA LEU A 315 -6.23 25.89 -17.72
C LEU A 315 -5.86 27.36 -17.94
N PRO A 316 -5.96 27.88 -19.18
CA PRO A 316 -5.57 29.26 -19.48
C PRO A 316 -6.49 30.22 -18.73
N SER A 317 -5.90 31.20 -18.05
CA SER A 317 -6.63 32.35 -17.52
C SER A 317 -7.24 33.12 -18.68
N SER A 318 -8.57 33.08 -18.81
CA SER A 318 -9.30 34.01 -19.66
C SER A 318 -9.18 35.40 -19.05
N LYS A 319 -8.61 36.33 -19.83
CA LYS A 319 -8.77 37.78 -19.64
C LYS A 319 -10.24 38.18 -19.74
#